data_AF-A0A7S9H9F2-F1
#
_entry.id   AF-A0A7S9H9F2-F1
#
_cell.length_a   1.000
_cell.length_b   1.000
_cell.length_c   1.000
_cell.angle_alpha   90.00
_cell.angle_beta   90.00
_cell.angle_gamma   90.00
#
_symmetry.space_group_name_H-M   'P 1'
#
loop_
_entity.id
_entity.type
_entity.pdbx_description
1 polymer ?
#
loop_
_entity_poly.entity_id
_entity_poly.type
_entity_poly.pdbx_seq_one_letter_code
_entity_poly.pdbx_strand_id
1 'polypeptide(L)'
;MNTPAVRKGFQTIRASMIDLLGSCFEDASIAISMFNPISREHESVGASGYDQSMLDFLNGTFINYDEDMVFLRSSNLTCLEWNSTARPYRDTLFAKEYFIPKGYHGGITQLLFSEERQYTGALHINIKTTDSVSREAQRLISNSAPILASVTDWWHEIVSLECEATPESFLFVVINKKVFCNREDPVRVLGVRTVEKILRADSESRIPHQFYIEDCHGKRWSMKAMRKNGELLLFAHPGVLPFSITPRELDIASWLVGGLQTKEIARALQISERTVAHHVESLLLKLGLHNRVSAAIFCYRNGILTLR
;
A
#
# COMPACT_ATOMS: atom_id res chain seq x y z
N MET A 1 -15.75 0.28 -5.71
CA MET A 1 -16.58 -0.95 -5.74
C MET A 1 -16.43 -1.68 -4.41
N ASN A 2 -17.30 -1.41 -3.44
CA ASN A 2 -17.15 -1.89 -2.05
C ASN A 2 -18.47 -2.53 -1.59
N THR A 3 -18.93 -3.57 -2.28
CA THR A 3 -20.07 -4.36 -1.81
C THR A 3 -19.58 -5.45 -0.84
N PRO A 4 -20.21 -5.61 0.33
CA PRO A 4 -19.92 -6.69 1.27
C PRO A 4 -19.93 -8.09 0.63
N ALA A 5 -20.69 -8.27 -0.45
CA ALA A 5 -20.75 -9.49 -1.25
C ALA A 5 -19.41 -9.86 -1.92
N VAL A 6 -18.63 -8.88 -2.39
CA VAL A 6 -17.32 -9.13 -3.03
C VAL A 6 -16.28 -9.53 -1.99
N ARG A 7 -16.27 -8.87 -0.82
CA ARG A 7 -15.43 -9.28 0.33
C ARG A 7 -15.76 -10.68 0.82
N LYS A 8 -17.05 -11.02 0.92
CA LYS A 8 -17.50 -12.35 1.31
C LYS A 8 -17.11 -13.39 0.25
N GLY A 9 -17.23 -13.05 -1.04
CA GLY A 9 -16.79 -13.88 -2.17
C GLY A 9 -15.28 -14.17 -2.14
N PHE A 10 -14.44 -13.16 -1.94
CA PHE A 10 -12.99 -13.32 -1.82
C PHE A 10 -12.57 -14.12 -0.58
N GLN A 11 -13.23 -13.92 0.57
CA GLN A 11 -12.98 -14.72 1.78
C GLN A 11 -13.39 -16.18 1.59
N THR A 12 -14.52 -16.44 0.93
CA THR A 12 -14.96 -17.80 0.59
C THR A 12 -13.99 -18.46 -0.40
N ILE A 13 -13.53 -17.75 -1.43
CA ILE A 13 -12.52 -18.25 -2.38
C ILE A 13 -11.19 -18.55 -1.67
N ARG A 14 -10.75 -17.67 -0.75
CA ARG A 14 -9.53 -17.86 0.08
C ARG A 14 -9.60 -19.12 0.94
N ALA A 15 -10.74 -19.39 1.57
CA ALA A 15 -10.97 -20.63 2.32
C ALA A 15 -10.98 -21.85 1.39
N SER A 16 -11.74 -21.80 0.29
CA SER A 16 -11.83 -22.92 -0.67
C SER A 16 -10.51 -23.23 -1.38
N MET A 17 -9.64 -22.24 -1.62
CA MET A 17 -8.30 -22.46 -2.17
C MET A 17 -7.37 -23.14 -1.18
N ILE A 18 -7.42 -22.75 0.10
CA ILE A 18 -6.63 -23.41 1.15
C ILE A 18 -7.11 -24.84 1.38
N ASP A 19 -8.42 -25.07 1.39
CA ASP A 19 -8.99 -26.41 1.52
C ASP A 19 -8.63 -27.29 0.32
N LEU A 20 -8.70 -26.74 -0.91
CA LEU A 20 -8.33 -27.45 -2.14
C LEU A 20 -6.84 -27.81 -2.13
N LEU A 21 -5.96 -26.85 -1.84
CA LEU A 21 -4.53 -27.13 -1.73
C LEU A 21 -4.26 -28.12 -0.60
N GLY A 22 -4.89 -27.93 0.56
CA GLY A 22 -4.79 -28.84 1.71
C GLY A 22 -5.17 -30.28 1.38
N SER A 23 -6.18 -30.48 0.52
CA SER A 23 -6.58 -31.81 0.06
C SER A 23 -5.52 -32.51 -0.81
N CYS A 24 -4.56 -31.77 -1.37
CA CYS A 24 -3.49 -32.31 -2.20
C CYS A 24 -2.23 -32.70 -1.42
N PHE A 25 -2.14 -32.37 -0.11
CA PHE A 25 -0.98 -32.67 0.73
C PHE A 25 -1.42 -33.35 2.03
N GLU A 26 -1.07 -34.61 2.21
CA GLU A 26 -1.29 -35.32 3.47
C GLU A 26 -0.39 -34.74 4.59
N ASP A 27 -0.99 -34.48 5.75
CA ASP A 27 -0.31 -33.98 6.96
C ASP A 27 0.64 -32.79 6.71
N ALA A 28 0.14 -31.82 5.96
CA ALA A 28 0.84 -30.59 5.62
C ALA A 28 0.23 -29.36 6.30
N SER A 29 1.06 -28.36 6.52
CA SER A 29 0.65 -27.00 6.86
C SER A 29 0.92 -26.09 5.68
N ILE A 30 -0.05 -25.23 5.36
CA ILE A 30 -0.07 -24.42 4.15
C ILE A 30 -0.35 -22.97 4.53
N ALA A 31 0.39 -22.04 3.94
CA ALA A 31 0.12 -20.62 4.04
C ALA A 31 0.33 -19.95 2.69
N ILE A 32 -0.59 -19.08 2.31
CA ILE A 32 -0.42 -18.15 1.19
C ILE A 32 -0.22 -16.78 1.82
N SER A 33 0.90 -16.14 1.51
CA SER A 33 1.26 -14.83 2.01
C SER A 33 1.32 -13.84 0.87
N MET A 34 0.72 -12.68 1.08
CA MET A 34 0.78 -11.54 0.19
C MET A 34 1.94 -10.63 0.62
N PHE A 35 2.71 -10.12 -0.34
CA PHE A 35 3.72 -9.11 -0.08
C PHE A 35 3.08 -7.72 -0.16
N ASN A 36 3.28 -6.92 0.88
CA ASN A 36 2.95 -5.51 0.88
C ASN A 36 4.20 -4.71 0.44
N PRO A 37 4.32 -4.30 -0.84
CA PRO A 37 5.46 -3.50 -1.33
C PRO A 37 5.68 -2.16 -0.63
N ILE A 38 4.72 -1.69 0.16
CA ILE A 38 4.78 -0.39 0.83
C ILE A 38 5.39 -0.54 2.22
N SER A 39 4.84 -1.42 3.07
CA SER A 39 5.45 -1.74 4.36
C SER A 39 6.69 -2.63 4.22
N ARG A 40 6.83 -3.31 3.08
CA ARG A 40 7.82 -4.35 2.79
C ARG A 40 7.69 -5.57 3.71
N GLU A 41 6.47 -5.86 4.15
CA GLU A 41 6.14 -6.99 5.01
C GLU A 41 5.22 -7.97 4.30
N HIS A 42 5.18 -9.21 4.77
CA HIS A 42 4.24 -10.21 4.30
C HIS A 42 3.07 -10.35 5.26
N GLU A 43 1.90 -10.64 4.72
CA GLU A 43 0.72 -10.97 5.51
C GLU A 43 0.08 -12.24 4.96
N SER A 44 -0.25 -13.17 5.85
CA SER A 44 -0.95 -14.38 5.44
C SER A 44 -2.37 -14.04 4.98
N VAL A 45 -2.62 -14.31 3.70
CA VAL A 45 -3.97 -14.46 3.19
C VAL A 45 -4.47 -15.85 3.63
N GLY A 46 -4.24 -16.94 2.94
CA GLY A 46 -4.72 -18.24 3.44
C GLY A 46 -3.76 -18.86 4.46
N ALA A 47 -4.24 -19.56 5.49
CA ALA A 47 -3.39 -20.48 6.25
C ALA A 47 -4.17 -21.65 6.87
N SER A 48 -3.54 -22.82 6.93
CA SER A 48 -4.01 -24.03 7.61
C SER A 48 -2.84 -24.80 8.20
N GLY A 49 -3.00 -25.39 9.38
CA GLY A 49 -1.99 -26.22 10.05
C GLY A 49 -0.86 -25.48 10.79
N TYR A 50 -0.55 -24.24 10.44
CA TYR A 50 0.41 -23.41 11.18
C TYR A 50 -0.21 -22.76 12.42
N ASP A 51 0.56 -22.73 13.52
CA ASP A 51 0.26 -21.85 14.65
C ASP A 51 0.68 -20.39 14.34
N GLN A 52 0.18 -19.43 15.14
CA GLN A 52 0.46 -18.00 14.90
C GLN A 52 1.97 -17.69 14.95
N SER A 53 2.73 -18.33 15.84
CA SER A 53 4.18 -18.11 15.95
C SER A 53 4.92 -18.49 14.67
N MET A 54 4.49 -19.57 14.00
CA MET A 54 5.03 -19.98 12.71
C MET A 54 4.61 -19.02 11.60
N LEU A 55 3.39 -18.51 11.60
CA LEU A 55 2.95 -17.52 10.61
C LEU A 55 3.76 -16.22 10.71
N ASP A 56 3.97 -15.73 11.94
CA ASP A 56 4.78 -14.52 12.19
C ASP A 56 6.24 -14.72 11.73
N PHE A 57 6.80 -15.91 11.98
CA PHE A 57 8.12 -16.29 11.49
C PHE A 57 8.17 -16.36 9.96
N LEU A 58 7.22 -17.02 9.30
CA LEU A 58 7.15 -17.16 7.85
C LEU A 58 7.05 -15.78 7.16
N ASN A 59 6.18 -14.92 7.68
CA ASN A 59 5.90 -13.59 7.13
C ASN A 59 6.94 -12.53 7.47
N GLY A 60 7.78 -12.79 8.47
CA GLY A 60 8.83 -11.89 8.91
C GLY A 60 10.20 -12.50 8.69
N THR A 61 10.69 -13.19 9.71
CA THR A 61 12.09 -13.58 9.81
C THR A 61 12.54 -14.50 8.68
N PHE A 62 11.74 -15.51 8.33
CA PHE A 62 12.08 -16.48 7.30
C PHE A 62 12.26 -15.83 5.95
N ILE A 63 11.22 -15.20 5.42
CA ILE A 63 11.29 -14.56 4.11
C ILE A 63 12.37 -13.47 4.08
N ASN A 64 12.50 -12.66 5.12
CA ASN A 64 13.39 -11.49 5.05
C ASN A 64 14.87 -11.79 5.25
N TYR A 65 15.21 -12.85 5.99
CA TYR A 65 16.59 -13.10 6.42
C TYR A 65 17.14 -14.49 6.06
N ASP A 66 16.30 -15.45 5.66
CA ASP A 66 16.82 -16.72 5.15
C ASP A 66 17.59 -16.50 3.84
N GLU A 67 18.82 -17.02 3.78
CA GLU A 67 19.75 -16.77 2.66
C GLU A 67 19.19 -17.29 1.34
N ASP A 68 18.55 -18.47 1.36
CA ASP A 68 17.94 -19.06 0.18
C ASP A 68 16.73 -18.22 -0.28
N MET A 69 15.90 -17.74 0.65
CA MET A 69 14.77 -16.85 0.33
C MET A 69 15.22 -15.52 -0.29
N VAL A 70 16.25 -14.90 0.28
CA VAL A 70 16.82 -13.65 -0.24
C VAL A 70 17.41 -13.89 -1.63
N PHE A 71 18.14 -15.00 -1.82
CA PHE A 71 18.69 -15.37 -3.11
C PHE A 71 17.60 -15.58 -4.16
N LEU A 72 16.58 -16.40 -3.85
CA LEU A 72 15.48 -16.71 -4.76
C LEU A 72 14.82 -15.43 -5.30
N ARG A 73 14.48 -14.48 -4.42
CA ARG A 73 13.87 -13.19 -4.80
C ARG A 73 14.72 -12.33 -5.73
N SER A 74 16.04 -12.48 -5.68
CA SER A 74 16.99 -11.73 -6.51
C SER A 74 17.42 -12.49 -7.79
N SER A 75 16.90 -13.71 -7.98
CA SER A 75 17.27 -14.61 -9.07
C SER A 75 16.11 -14.85 -10.04
N ASN A 76 16.32 -15.73 -11.02
CA ASN A 76 15.26 -16.22 -11.91
C ASN A 76 14.51 -17.44 -11.36
N LEU A 77 14.89 -17.93 -10.19
CA LEU A 77 14.26 -19.07 -9.53
C LEU A 77 13.04 -18.62 -8.73
N THR A 78 12.03 -19.47 -8.68
CA THR A 78 10.76 -19.14 -8.01
C THR A 78 10.42 -20.12 -6.89
N CYS A 79 11.20 -21.19 -6.71
CA CYS A 79 10.82 -22.28 -5.82
C CYS A 79 12.03 -22.76 -5.00
N LEU A 80 11.82 -22.89 -3.69
CA LEU A 80 12.72 -23.55 -2.76
C LEU A 80 12.03 -24.82 -2.29
N GLU A 81 12.52 -25.99 -2.73
CA GLU A 81 12.11 -27.29 -2.18
C GLU A 81 13.29 -27.87 -1.41
N TRP A 82 13.02 -28.42 -0.23
CA TRP A 82 14.06 -28.73 0.76
C TRP A 82 15.16 -29.67 0.27
N ASN A 83 14.88 -30.55 -0.70
CA ASN A 83 15.82 -31.52 -1.25
C ASN A 83 16.27 -31.20 -2.68
N SER A 84 15.82 -30.08 -3.24
CA SER A 84 16.15 -29.65 -4.61
C SER A 84 17.48 -28.90 -4.73
N THR A 85 18.09 -28.55 -3.60
CA THR A 85 19.33 -27.76 -3.50
C THR A 85 20.57 -28.63 -3.33
N ALA A 86 21.75 -28.13 -3.73
CA ALA A 86 23.03 -28.84 -3.62
C ALA A 86 23.40 -29.21 -2.16
N ARG A 87 22.95 -28.40 -1.20
CA ARG A 87 22.92 -28.71 0.23
C ARG A 87 21.45 -28.82 0.63
N PRO A 88 20.99 -29.94 1.22
CA PRO A 88 19.61 -30.06 1.69
C PRO A 88 19.24 -28.92 2.64
N TYR A 89 18.11 -28.27 2.40
CA TYR A 89 17.64 -27.14 3.21
C TYR A 89 17.46 -27.54 4.68
N ARG A 90 17.15 -28.82 4.94
CA ARG A 90 17.05 -29.40 6.28
C ARG A 90 18.29 -29.16 7.16
N ASP A 91 19.46 -28.98 6.55
CA ASP A 91 20.72 -28.77 7.27
C ASP A 91 20.98 -27.31 7.66
N THR A 92 20.13 -26.38 7.22
CA THR A 92 20.24 -24.94 7.52
C THR A 92 19.86 -24.63 8.98
N LEU A 93 20.26 -23.44 9.44
CA LEU A 93 19.92 -22.96 10.77
C LEU A 93 18.41 -22.79 10.94
N PHE A 94 17.75 -22.17 9.94
CA PHE A 94 16.31 -21.93 9.95
C PHE A 94 15.51 -23.23 10.03
N ALA A 95 15.88 -24.26 9.26
CA ALA A 95 15.27 -25.58 9.35
C ALA A 95 15.39 -26.18 10.76
N LYS A 96 16.59 -26.15 11.36
CA LYS A 96 16.87 -26.75 12.67
C LYS A 96 16.24 -26.02 13.84
N GLU A 97 16.14 -24.70 13.78
CA GLU A 97 15.63 -23.88 14.88
C GLU A 97 14.11 -23.71 14.84
N TYR A 98 13.50 -23.62 13.66
CA TYR A 98 12.10 -23.23 13.52
C TYR A 98 11.21 -24.35 12.97
N PHE A 99 11.66 -25.07 11.95
CA PHE A 99 10.80 -26.05 11.27
C PHE A 99 10.85 -27.45 11.89
N ILE A 100 12.04 -28.01 12.10
CA ILE A 100 12.23 -29.36 12.65
C ILE A 100 11.63 -29.51 14.07
N PRO A 101 11.80 -28.54 15.00
CA PRO A 101 11.20 -28.63 16.34
C PRO A 101 9.67 -28.64 16.32
N LYS A 102 9.05 -28.11 15.25
CA LYS A 102 7.60 -28.12 15.01
C LYS A 102 7.13 -29.39 14.28
N GLY A 103 8.04 -30.33 14.05
CA GLY A 103 7.77 -31.62 13.42
C GLY A 103 7.69 -31.55 11.90
N TYR A 104 8.20 -30.50 11.26
CA TYR A 104 8.29 -30.45 9.81
C TYR A 104 9.57 -31.12 9.31
N HIS A 105 9.41 -32.04 8.37
CA HIS A 105 10.49 -32.85 7.81
C HIS A 105 10.82 -32.48 6.37
N GLY A 106 9.90 -31.83 5.67
CA GLY A 106 10.08 -31.34 4.32
C GLY A 106 9.28 -30.06 4.09
N GLY A 107 9.48 -29.47 2.93
CA GLY A 107 8.70 -28.32 2.54
C GLY A 107 9.07 -27.77 1.18
N ILE A 108 8.17 -26.94 0.70
CA ILE A 108 8.31 -26.17 -0.52
C ILE A 108 7.80 -24.77 -0.28
N THR A 109 8.56 -23.78 -0.73
CA THR A 109 8.10 -22.40 -0.83
C THR A 109 8.15 -21.98 -2.28
N GLN A 110 7.00 -21.60 -2.82
CA GLN A 110 6.82 -21.06 -4.15
C GLN A 110 6.64 -19.55 -4.02
N LEU A 111 7.62 -18.78 -4.49
CA LEU A 111 7.48 -17.34 -4.68
C LEU A 111 6.52 -17.05 -5.84
N LEU A 112 5.69 -16.04 -5.64
CA LEU A 112 4.64 -15.63 -6.56
C LEU A 112 5.03 -14.31 -7.22
N PHE A 113 4.88 -14.27 -8.55
CA PHE A 113 5.24 -13.11 -9.36
C PHE A 113 4.12 -12.78 -10.35
N SER A 114 3.86 -11.50 -10.55
CA SER A 114 2.96 -11.02 -11.60
C SER A 114 3.52 -11.32 -13.00
N GLU A 115 2.70 -11.10 -14.05
CA GLU A 115 3.14 -11.22 -15.45
C GLU A 115 4.34 -10.32 -15.76
N GLU A 116 4.44 -9.15 -15.11
CA GLU A 116 5.56 -8.22 -15.22
C GLU A 116 6.77 -8.60 -14.34
N ARG A 117 6.77 -9.81 -13.76
CA ARG A 117 7.81 -10.30 -12.84
C ARG A 117 7.99 -9.48 -11.56
N GLN A 118 6.95 -8.79 -11.11
CA GLN A 118 6.97 -8.18 -9.79
C GLN A 118 6.61 -9.22 -8.73
N TYR A 119 7.33 -9.22 -7.61
CA TYR A 119 7.09 -10.15 -6.51
C TYR A 119 5.81 -9.77 -5.75
N THR A 120 4.84 -10.68 -5.68
CA THR A 120 3.52 -10.41 -5.08
C THR A 120 3.25 -11.19 -3.80
N GLY A 121 4.04 -12.22 -3.50
CA GLY A 121 3.80 -13.05 -2.32
C GLY A 121 4.50 -14.40 -2.36
N ALA A 122 4.10 -15.31 -1.48
CA ALA A 122 4.63 -16.67 -1.43
C ALA A 122 3.55 -17.67 -1.02
N LEU A 123 3.66 -18.90 -1.53
CA LEU A 123 2.97 -20.08 -1.02
C LEU A 123 3.99 -20.93 -0.25
N HIS A 124 3.72 -21.15 1.03
CA HIS A 124 4.51 -21.99 1.93
C HIS A 124 3.77 -23.29 2.21
N ILE A 125 4.45 -24.41 2.04
CA ILE A 125 3.93 -25.74 2.39
C ILE A 125 5.02 -26.50 3.13
N ASN A 126 4.69 -26.98 4.34
CA ASN A 126 5.57 -27.82 5.13
C ASN A 126 4.86 -29.11 5.52
N ILE A 127 5.59 -30.22 5.43
CA ILE A 127 5.08 -31.60 5.58
C ILE A 127 5.73 -32.26 6.79
N LYS A 128 4.95 -33.06 7.53
CA LYS A 128 5.43 -33.73 8.74
C LYS A 128 5.84 -35.18 8.53
N THR A 129 5.22 -35.87 7.57
CA THR A 129 5.36 -37.31 7.38
C THR A 129 6.48 -37.70 6.43
N THR A 130 6.79 -36.85 5.45
CA THR A 130 7.84 -37.06 4.45
C THR A 130 8.84 -35.91 4.45
N ASP A 131 10.00 -36.14 3.86
CA ASP A 131 11.04 -35.14 3.68
C ASP A 131 10.96 -34.40 2.35
N SER A 132 10.13 -34.87 1.41
CA SER A 132 10.00 -34.35 0.05
C SER A 132 8.55 -34.21 -0.38
N VAL A 133 8.31 -33.21 -1.23
CA VAL A 133 7.02 -32.99 -1.91
C VAL A 133 7.00 -33.76 -3.22
N SER A 134 5.92 -34.50 -3.51
CA SER A 134 5.80 -35.32 -4.74
C SER A 134 5.90 -34.46 -6.01
N ARG A 135 6.37 -35.05 -7.12
CA ARG A 135 6.50 -34.33 -8.40
C ARG A 135 5.16 -33.83 -8.93
N GLU A 136 4.10 -34.59 -8.71
CA GLU A 136 2.73 -34.25 -9.06
C GLU A 136 2.29 -32.98 -8.32
N ALA A 137 2.56 -32.93 -7.01
CA ALA A 137 2.22 -31.79 -6.19
C ALA A 137 3.07 -30.55 -6.52
N GLN A 138 4.37 -30.73 -6.80
CA GLN A 138 5.23 -29.64 -7.30
C GLN A 138 4.72 -29.05 -8.62
N ARG A 139 4.25 -29.90 -9.56
CA ARG A 139 3.63 -29.43 -10.81
C ARG A 139 2.35 -28.66 -10.56
N LEU A 140 1.50 -29.13 -9.65
CA LEU A 140 0.27 -28.42 -9.27
C LEU A 140 0.59 -27.03 -8.71
N ILE A 141 1.56 -26.96 -7.78
CA ILE A 141 2.05 -25.69 -7.20
C ILE A 141 2.50 -24.75 -8.32
N SER A 142 3.41 -25.21 -9.18
CA SER A 142 3.96 -24.41 -10.28
C SER A 142 2.88 -23.92 -11.25
N ASN A 143 1.93 -24.78 -11.64
CA ASN A 143 0.83 -24.42 -12.52
C ASN A 143 -0.19 -23.46 -11.86
N SER A 144 -0.35 -23.54 -10.54
CA SER A 144 -1.23 -22.64 -9.78
C SER A 144 -0.59 -21.29 -9.45
N ALA A 145 0.74 -21.18 -9.54
CA ALA A 145 1.48 -19.99 -9.12
C ALA A 145 1.03 -18.69 -9.82
N PRO A 146 0.73 -18.65 -11.14
CA PRO A 146 0.21 -17.42 -11.77
C PRO A 146 -1.16 -16.99 -11.24
N ILE A 147 -2.03 -17.95 -10.92
CA ILE A 147 -3.36 -17.68 -10.35
C ILE A 147 -3.21 -17.18 -8.91
N LEU A 148 -2.34 -17.81 -8.13
CA LEU A 148 -2.03 -17.35 -6.78
C LEU A 148 -1.40 -15.95 -6.79
N ALA A 149 -0.51 -15.70 -7.75
CA ALA A 149 0.15 -14.40 -7.90
C ALA A 149 -0.85 -13.28 -8.19
N SER A 150 -1.89 -13.52 -8.99
CA SER A 150 -2.94 -12.51 -9.23
C SER A 150 -3.82 -12.27 -8.01
N VAL A 151 -4.06 -13.30 -7.19
CA VAL A 151 -4.78 -13.17 -5.91
C VAL A 151 -3.96 -12.41 -4.87
N THR A 152 -2.62 -12.55 -4.90
CA THR A 152 -1.71 -11.83 -4.00
C THR A 152 -1.20 -10.51 -4.59
N ASP A 153 -1.57 -10.13 -5.81
CA ASP A 153 -1.10 -8.89 -6.43
C ASP A 153 -1.84 -7.68 -5.87
N TRP A 154 -1.38 -7.20 -4.71
CA TRP A 154 -1.85 -5.96 -4.12
C TRP A 154 -1.57 -4.74 -5.01
N TRP A 155 -0.54 -4.81 -5.86
CA TRP A 155 -0.07 -3.72 -6.70
C TRP A 155 -0.95 -3.51 -7.93
N HIS A 156 -1.38 -4.58 -8.60
CA HIS A 156 -2.28 -4.50 -9.76
C HIS A 156 -3.56 -3.73 -9.43
N GLU A 157 -4.06 -3.91 -8.22
CA GLU A 157 -5.28 -3.32 -7.71
C GLU A 157 -5.09 -1.84 -7.27
N ILE A 158 -3.85 -1.38 -7.11
CA ILE A 158 -3.45 0.03 -6.83
C ILE A 158 -3.08 0.75 -8.13
N VAL A 159 -2.36 0.08 -9.04
CA VAL A 159 -1.93 0.58 -10.35
C VAL A 159 -3.12 0.73 -11.31
N SER A 160 -4.08 -0.21 -11.28
CA SER A 160 -5.32 -0.13 -12.09
C SER A 160 -6.21 1.07 -11.76
N LEU A 161 -5.98 1.74 -10.62
CA LEU A 161 -6.77 2.88 -10.19
C LEU A 161 -6.30 4.22 -10.77
N GLU A 162 -5.11 4.31 -11.39
CA GLU A 162 -4.71 5.48 -12.19
C GLU A 162 -3.41 5.25 -12.98
N CYS A 163 -3.55 4.77 -14.22
CA CYS A 163 -2.49 4.81 -15.24
C CYS A 163 -2.22 6.24 -15.73
N GLU A 164 -1.70 7.11 -14.85
CA GLU A 164 -1.03 8.37 -15.24
C GLU A 164 0.19 8.66 -14.34
N ALA A 165 0.82 7.63 -13.77
CA ALA A 165 2.08 7.80 -13.06
C ALA A 165 3.20 8.15 -14.06
N THR A 166 3.35 9.44 -14.36
CA THR A 166 4.54 9.94 -15.04
C THR A 166 5.77 9.60 -14.18
N PRO A 167 6.99 9.53 -14.77
CA PRO A 167 8.21 9.28 -14.00
C PRO A 167 8.39 10.23 -12.80
N GLU A 168 7.75 11.40 -12.80
CA GLU A 168 7.79 12.38 -11.72
C GLU A 168 6.69 12.23 -10.65
N SER A 169 5.75 11.30 -10.81
CA SER A 169 4.58 11.16 -9.93
C SER A 169 4.80 10.11 -8.84
N PHE A 170 4.41 10.41 -7.61
CA PHE A 170 4.63 9.51 -6.47
C PHE A 170 3.30 8.93 -5.96
N LEU A 171 3.36 7.70 -5.49
CA LEU A 171 2.29 7.11 -4.69
C LEU A 171 2.75 7.10 -3.24
N PHE A 172 1.99 7.79 -2.39
CA PHE A 172 2.14 7.71 -0.95
C PHE A 172 1.01 6.91 -0.34
N VAL A 173 1.30 6.15 0.71
CA VAL A 173 0.29 5.40 1.45
C VAL A 173 0.50 5.59 2.94
N VAL A 174 -0.60 5.78 3.67
CA VAL A 174 -0.61 5.93 5.12
C VAL A 174 -1.10 4.64 5.75
N ILE A 175 -0.21 3.98 6.49
CA ILE A 175 -0.47 2.73 7.21
C ILE A 175 0.03 2.92 8.64
N ASN A 176 -0.80 2.58 9.64
CA ASN A 176 -0.41 2.64 11.06
C ASN A 176 0.24 3.97 11.49
N LYS A 177 -0.33 5.10 11.03
CA LYS A 177 0.18 6.47 11.29
C LYS A 177 1.60 6.73 10.76
N LYS A 178 2.06 5.96 9.78
CA LYS A 178 3.30 6.20 9.04
C LYS A 178 2.97 6.42 7.57
N VAL A 179 3.67 7.36 6.94
CA VAL A 179 3.60 7.57 5.49
C VAL A 179 4.72 6.78 4.86
N PHE A 180 4.40 6.10 3.77
CA PHE A 180 5.31 5.36 2.92
C PHE A 180 5.20 5.91 1.50
N CYS A 181 6.22 5.69 0.67
CA CYS A 181 6.26 6.12 -0.71
C CYS A 181 6.85 5.01 -1.59
N ASN A 182 6.31 4.85 -2.80
CA ASN A 182 6.65 3.74 -3.69
C ASN A 182 8.10 3.71 -4.16
N ARG A 183 8.78 4.86 -4.28
CA ARG A 183 10.10 4.95 -4.94
C ARG A 183 11.20 5.65 -4.13
N GLU A 184 10.85 6.38 -3.07
CA GLU A 184 11.79 7.20 -2.30
C GLU A 184 11.33 7.30 -0.84
N ASP A 185 12.17 7.81 0.06
CA ASP A 185 11.73 8.19 1.40
C ASP A 185 10.72 9.37 1.33
N PRO A 186 9.50 9.23 1.89
CA PRO A 186 8.50 10.29 1.85
C PRO A 186 8.96 11.61 2.49
N VAL A 187 9.85 11.55 3.48
CA VAL A 187 10.44 12.75 4.10
C VAL A 187 11.38 13.47 3.14
N ARG A 188 12.08 12.75 2.26
CA ARG A 188 12.92 13.38 1.22
C ARG A 188 12.08 14.02 0.13
N VAL A 189 10.97 13.40 -0.24
CA VAL A 189 10.10 13.93 -1.32
C VAL A 189 9.26 15.10 -0.83
N LEU A 190 8.58 14.97 0.31
CA LEU A 190 7.60 15.96 0.80
C LEU A 190 8.14 16.84 1.93
N GLY A 191 9.14 16.39 2.67
CA GLY A 191 9.59 17.04 3.91
C GLY A 191 8.78 16.65 5.14
N VAL A 192 9.44 16.70 6.30
CA VAL A 192 8.87 16.29 7.60
C VAL A 192 7.54 16.99 7.90
N ARG A 193 7.48 18.32 7.74
CA ARG A 193 6.27 19.10 8.05
C ARG A 193 5.07 18.73 7.19
N THR A 194 5.30 18.38 5.93
CA THR A 194 4.22 18.02 5.01
C THR A 194 3.73 16.60 5.29
N VAL A 195 4.64 15.68 5.61
CA VAL A 195 4.29 14.33 6.11
C VAL A 195 3.45 14.43 7.40
N GLU A 196 3.86 15.24 8.37
CA GLU A 196 3.11 15.46 9.61
C GLU A 196 1.71 16.04 9.36
N LYS A 197 1.58 17.00 8.44
CA LYS A 197 0.27 17.55 8.03
C LYS A 197 -0.64 16.48 7.45
N ILE A 198 -0.12 15.59 6.60
CA ILE A 198 -0.88 14.47 6.04
C ILE A 198 -1.35 13.54 7.15
N LEU A 199 -0.45 13.12 8.05
CA LEU A 199 -0.78 12.22 9.16
C LEU A 199 -1.85 12.82 10.08
N ARG A 200 -1.71 14.11 10.41
CA ARG A 200 -2.69 14.82 11.24
C ARG A 200 -4.05 14.89 10.54
N ALA A 201 -4.08 15.33 9.28
CA ALA A 201 -5.32 15.44 8.52
C ALA A 201 -6.00 14.07 8.32
N ASP A 202 -5.23 13.00 8.13
CA ASP A 202 -5.77 11.64 8.03
C ASP A 202 -6.40 11.19 9.36
N SER A 203 -5.71 11.41 10.48
CA SER A 203 -6.21 11.05 11.82
C SER A 203 -7.50 11.79 12.20
N GLU A 204 -7.67 13.01 11.70
CA GLU A 204 -8.85 13.84 11.91
C GLU A 204 -9.92 13.62 10.83
N SER A 205 -9.71 12.68 9.90
CA SER A 205 -10.58 12.40 8.75
C SER A 205 -10.88 13.63 7.88
N ARG A 206 -9.90 14.54 7.77
CA ARG A 206 -9.98 15.80 7.00
C ARG A 206 -9.27 15.77 5.65
N ILE A 207 -8.82 14.60 5.18
CA ILE A 207 -8.16 14.48 3.88
C ILE A 207 -9.20 14.69 2.76
N PRO A 208 -9.06 15.74 1.94
CA PRO A 208 -9.93 15.97 0.78
C PRO A 208 -9.64 14.96 -0.33
N HIS A 209 -10.63 14.66 -1.18
CA HIS A 209 -10.42 13.77 -2.33
C HIS A 209 -9.37 14.31 -3.32
N GLN A 210 -9.30 15.63 -3.48
CA GLN A 210 -8.28 16.31 -4.27
C GLN A 210 -7.84 17.59 -3.57
N PHE A 211 -6.54 17.85 -3.54
CA PHE A 211 -5.94 19.04 -2.91
C PHE A 211 -4.53 19.27 -3.42
N TYR A 212 -3.92 20.38 -3.02
CA TYR A 212 -2.55 20.72 -3.35
C TYR A 212 -1.69 20.82 -2.10
N ILE A 213 -0.44 20.36 -2.18
CA ILE A 213 0.56 20.54 -1.13
C ILE A 213 1.87 21.03 -1.71
N GLU A 214 2.65 21.68 -0.87
CA GLU A 214 4.02 22.08 -1.20
C GLU A 214 4.99 21.21 -0.38
N ASP A 215 6.05 20.75 -1.02
CA ASP A 215 7.13 20.02 -0.35
C ASP A 215 8.16 20.97 0.30
N CYS A 216 9.18 20.40 0.93
CA CYS A 216 10.27 21.15 1.55
C CYS A 216 11.15 21.91 0.55
N HIS A 217 11.06 21.63 -0.75
CA HIS A 217 11.80 22.28 -1.82
C HIS A 217 10.97 23.38 -2.53
N GLY A 218 9.72 23.60 -2.09
CA GLY A 218 8.82 24.56 -2.72
C GLY A 218 8.14 24.03 -4.00
N LYS A 219 8.36 22.76 -4.36
CA LYS A 219 7.65 22.12 -5.48
C LYS A 219 6.24 21.75 -5.02
N ARG A 220 5.28 21.96 -5.92
CA ARG A 220 3.86 21.78 -5.65
C ARG A 220 3.35 20.49 -6.28
N TRP A 221 2.54 19.80 -5.49
CA TRP A 221 1.96 18.52 -5.82
C TRP A 221 0.45 18.64 -5.86
N SER A 222 -0.15 18.19 -6.95
CA SER A 222 -1.57 17.88 -7.02
C SER A 222 -1.78 16.48 -6.44
N MET A 223 -2.52 16.41 -5.34
CA MET A 223 -2.77 15.21 -4.58
C MET A 223 -4.17 14.71 -4.88
N LYS A 224 -4.29 13.43 -5.24
CA LYS A 224 -5.56 12.72 -5.27
C LYS A 224 -5.58 11.65 -4.19
N ALA A 225 -6.58 11.71 -3.32
CA ALA A 225 -6.72 10.81 -2.19
C ALA A 225 -7.78 9.75 -2.45
N MET A 226 -7.51 8.53 -2.01
CA MET A 226 -8.50 7.47 -1.93
C MET A 226 -8.30 6.62 -0.70
N ARG A 227 -9.37 5.99 -0.21
CA ARG A 227 -9.29 5.01 0.87
C ARG A 227 -9.51 3.61 0.32
N LYS A 228 -8.62 2.68 0.68
CA LYS A 228 -8.75 1.26 0.33
C LYS A 228 -8.46 0.41 1.55
N ASN A 229 -9.39 -0.46 1.92
CA ASN A 229 -9.32 -1.27 3.14
C ASN A 229 -9.01 -0.49 4.44
N GLY A 230 -9.38 0.78 4.50
CA GLY A 230 -9.13 1.65 5.66
C GLY A 230 -7.84 2.47 5.56
N GLU A 231 -6.93 2.09 4.68
CA GLU A 231 -5.67 2.79 4.42
C GLU A 231 -5.90 3.97 3.47
N LEU A 232 -5.13 5.04 3.65
CA LEU A 232 -5.16 6.20 2.78
C LEU A 232 -4.08 6.08 1.71
N LEU A 233 -4.46 6.16 0.45
CA LEU A 233 -3.57 6.27 -0.70
C LEU A 233 -3.63 7.70 -1.25
N LEU A 234 -2.48 8.24 -1.59
CA LEU A 234 -2.30 9.59 -2.11
C LEU A 234 -1.45 9.53 -3.38
N PHE A 235 -2.06 9.83 -4.51
CA PHE A 235 -1.37 9.98 -5.79
C PHE A 235 -0.93 11.43 -5.94
N ALA A 236 0.37 11.64 -5.99
CA ALA A 236 0.99 12.94 -6.08
C ALA A 236 1.57 13.14 -7.48
N HIS A 237 1.03 14.10 -8.21
CA HIS A 237 1.54 14.50 -9.51
C HIS A 237 2.12 15.92 -9.40
N PRO A 238 3.23 16.24 -10.07
CA PRO A 238 3.69 17.63 -10.18
C PRO A 238 2.54 18.51 -10.70
N GLY A 239 2.18 19.55 -9.95
CA GLY A 239 0.95 20.29 -10.19
C GLY A 239 1.17 21.80 -10.13
N VAL A 240 0.63 22.51 -11.12
CA VAL A 240 0.49 23.97 -11.08
C VAL A 240 -0.92 24.29 -10.56
N LEU A 241 -1.03 25.39 -9.80
CA LEU A 241 -2.32 25.84 -9.32
C LEU A 241 -3.19 26.32 -10.50
N PRO A 242 -4.45 25.89 -10.59
CA PRO A 242 -5.32 26.25 -11.70
C PRO A 242 -5.76 27.72 -11.58
N PHE A 243 -6.24 28.31 -12.68
CA PHE A 243 -6.77 29.68 -12.72
C PHE A 243 -5.78 30.77 -12.27
N SER A 244 -4.47 30.48 -12.32
CA SER A 244 -3.41 31.41 -11.89
C SER A 244 -3.59 31.93 -10.46
N ILE A 245 -4.20 31.13 -9.58
CA ILE A 245 -4.29 31.46 -8.16
C ILE A 245 -2.90 31.35 -7.52
N THR A 246 -2.65 32.23 -6.56
CA THR A 246 -1.42 32.27 -5.78
C THR A 246 -1.48 31.28 -4.62
N PRO A 247 -0.33 30.93 -4.02
CA PRO A 247 -0.30 30.12 -2.80
C PRO A 247 -1.13 30.74 -1.68
N ARG A 248 -1.14 32.08 -1.56
CA ARG A 248 -1.94 32.78 -0.56
C ARG A 248 -3.43 32.73 -0.85
N GLU A 249 -3.85 32.71 -2.11
CA GLU A 249 -5.27 32.56 -2.47
C GLU A 249 -5.75 31.12 -2.28
N LEU A 250 -4.91 30.11 -2.55
CA LEU A 250 -5.18 28.70 -2.21
C LEU A 250 -5.39 28.53 -0.70
N ASP A 251 -4.51 29.18 0.04
CA ASP A 251 -4.55 29.30 1.50
C ASP A 251 -5.91 29.85 1.99
N ILE A 252 -6.40 30.91 1.36
CA ILE A 252 -7.70 31.53 1.63
C ILE A 252 -8.84 30.61 1.23
N ALA A 253 -8.79 30.01 0.03
CA ALA A 253 -9.77 29.06 -0.47
C ALA A 253 -9.99 27.91 0.52
N SER A 254 -8.91 27.38 1.09
CA SER A 254 -8.96 26.29 2.09
C SER A 254 -9.74 26.69 3.36
N TRP A 255 -9.54 27.92 3.85
CA TRP A 255 -10.29 28.42 5.00
C TRP A 255 -11.74 28.77 4.67
N LEU A 256 -12.02 29.24 3.45
CA LEU A 256 -13.39 29.47 2.98
C LEU A 256 -14.17 28.15 2.91
N VAL A 257 -13.55 27.08 2.42
CA VAL A 257 -14.12 25.72 2.43
C VAL A 257 -14.42 25.26 3.86
N GLY A 258 -13.55 25.59 4.82
CA GLY A 258 -13.78 25.36 6.25
C GLY A 258 -14.87 26.23 6.89
N GLY A 259 -15.47 27.17 6.15
CA GLY A 259 -16.55 28.04 6.64
C GLY A 259 -16.09 29.22 7.49
N LEU A 260 -14.79 29.52 7.56
CA LEU A 260 -14.26 30.57 8.42
C LEU A 260 -14.67 31.97 7.92
N GLN A 261 -14.91 32.87 8.87
CA GLN A 261 -15.16 34.30 8.66
C GLN A 261 -13.85 35.06 8.41
N THR A 262 -13.94 36.24 7.78
CA THR A 262 -12.77 37.08 7.45
C THR A 262 -11.85 37.34 8.65
N LYS A 263 -12.42 37.66 9.81
CA LYS A 263 -11.70 37.86 11.08
C LYS A 263 -10.95 36.60 11.56
N GLU A 264 -11.51 35.42 11.33
CA GLU A 264 -10.93 34.15 11.75
C GLU A 264 -9.78 33.76 10.82
N ILE A 265 -9.96 33.97 9.52
CA ILE A 265 -8.93 33.79 8.50
C ILE A 265 -7.76 34.75 8.76
N ALA A 266 -8.05 36.01 9.06
CA ALA A 266 -7.06 37.03 9.39
C ALA A 266 -6.19 36.61 10.58
N ARG A 267 -6.83 36.10 11.64
CA ARG A 267 -6.14 35.55 12.82
C ARG A 267 -5.30 34.31 12.47
N ALA A 268 -5.85 33.37 11.71
CA ALA A 268 -5.16 32.14 11.34
C ALA A 268 -3.92 32.41 10.46
N LEU A 269 -3.98 33.42 9.60
CA LEU A 269 -2.88 33.81 8.70
C LEU A 269 -1.98 34.91 9.26
N GLN A 270 -2.30 35.48 10.42
CA GLN A 270 -1.60 36.62 11.04
C GLN A 270 -1.48 37.84 10.09
N ILE A 271 -2.58 38.18 9.43
CA ILE A 271 -2.70 39.35 8.53
C ILE A 271 -3.93 40.18 8.86
N SER A 272 -4.08 41.37 8.27
CA SER A 272 -5.25 42.22 8.50
C SER A 272 -6.52 41.66 7.82
N GLU A 273 -7.70 41.93 8.38
CA GLU A 273 -8.99 41.59 7.74
C GLU A 273 -9.13 42.25 6.36
N ARG A 274 -8.59 43.45 6.19
CA ARG A 274 -8.53 44.15 4.89
C ARG A 274 -7.70 43.35 3.87
N THR A 275 -6.57 42.80 4.28
CA THR A 275 -5.71 41.96 3.42
C THR A 275 -6.43 40.65 3.05
N VAL A 276 -7.16 40.04 3.99
CA VAL A 276 -8.01 38.86 3.68
C VAL A 276 -9.08 39.23 2.66
N ALA A 277 -9.79 40.35 2.85
CA ALA A 277 -10.81 40.81 1.92
C ALA A 277 -10.25 40.99 0.50
N HIS A 278 -9.07 41.60 0.38
CA HIS A 278 -8.37 41.76 -0.90
C HIS A 278 -8.03 40.42 -1.56
N HIS A 279 -7.54 39.44 -0.80
CA HIS A 279 -7.29 38.11 -1.36
C HIS A 279 -8.57 37.38 -1.75
N VAL A 280 -9.67 37.54 -1.00
CA VAL A 280 -10.97 36.96 -1.35
C VAL A 280 -11.51 37.58 -2.64
N GLU A 281 -11.42 38.90 -2.80
CA GLU A 281 -11.83 39.59 -4.02
C GLU A 281 -11.01 39.14 -5.23
N SER A 282 -9.69 39.09 -5.09
CA SER A 282 -8.80 38.59 -6.15
C SER A 282 -9.09 37.13 -6.52
N LEU A 283 -9.32 36.26 -5.52
CA LEU A 283 -9.73 34.88 -5.75
C LEU A 283 -11.05 34.79 -6.51
N LEU A 284 -12.07 35.56 -6.10
CA LEU A 284 -13.38 35.60 -6.77
C LEU A 284 -13.25 36.03 -8.23
N LEU A 285 -12.46 37.06 -8.51
CA LEU A 285 -12.19 37.54 -9.87
C LEU A 285 -11.52 36.45 -10.72
N LYS A 286 -10.49 35.78 -10.20
CA LYS A 286 -9.78 34.70 -10.91
C LYS A 286 -10.66 33.48 -11.18
N LEU A 287 -11.60 33.18 -10.29
CA LEU A 287 -12.55 32.08 -10.46
C LEU A 287 -13.80 32.46 -11.27
N GLY A 288 -14.01 33.75 -11.58
CA GLY A 288 -15.22 34.23 -12.25
C GLY A 288 -16.48 34.10 -11.38
N LEU A 289 -16.35 34.28 -10.07
CA LEU A 289 -17.43 34.07 -9.09
C LEU A 289 -17.81 35.37 -8.39
N HIS A 290 -19.06 35.46 -7.94
CA HIS A 290 -19.61 36.70 -7.37
C HIS A 290 -19.66 36.73 -5.84
N ASN A 291 -19.57 35.58 -5.17
CA ASN A 291 -19.63 35.54 -3.72
C ASN A 291 -18.77 34.44 -3.10
N ARG A 292 -18.41 34.63 -1.83
CA ARG A 292 -17.53 33.72 -1.09
C ARG A 292 -18.10 32.31 -0.90
N VAL A 293 -19.43 32.17 -0.85
CA VAL A 293 -20.10 30.87 -0.67
C VAL A 293 -19.95 30.04 -1.93
N SER A 294 -20.19 30.64 -3.10
CA SER A 294 -19.95 29.98 -4.38
C SER A 294 -18.47 29.65 -4.57
N ALA A 295 -17.56 30.51 -4.11
CA ALA A 295 -16.12 30.20 -4.11
C ALA A 295 -15.77 29.00 -3.22
N ALA A 296 -16.30 28.93 -1.99
CA ALA A 296 -16.08 27.80 -1.11
C ALA A 296 -16.56 26.48 -1.74
N ILE A 297 -17.78 26.46 -2.28
CA ILE A 297 -18.34 25.28 -2.96
C ILE A 297 -17.50 24.91 -4.19
N PHE A 298 -17.14 25.90 -5.01
CA PHE A 298 -16.33 25.68 -6.22
C PHE A 298 -14.97 25.09 -5.87
N CYS A 299 -14.26 25.67 -4.89
CA CYS A 299 -12.95 25.21 -4.48
C CYS A 299 -13.01 23.79 -3.91
N TYR A 300 -14.00 23.49 -3.06
CA TYR A 300 -14.20 22.14 -2.54
C TYR A 300 -14.42 21.11 -3.65
N ARG A 301 -15.30 21.41 -4.61
CA ARG A 301 -15.63 20.49 -5.72
C ARG A 301 -14.47 20.25 -6.68
N ASN A 302 -13.59 21.25 -6.86
CA ASN A 302 -12.47 21.18 -7.79
C ASN A 302 -11.12 20.91 -7.09
N GLY A 303 -11.12 20.58 -5.80
CA GLY A 303 -9.90 20.31 -5.03
C GLY A 303 -8.93 21.51 -4.92
N ILE A 304 -9.43 22.73 -5.04
CA ILE A 304 -8.63 23.97 -4.98
C ILE A 304 -8.46 24.37 -3.52
N LEU A 305 -7.70 23.57 -2.79
CA LEU A 305 -7.41 23.76 -1.37
C LEU A 305 -6.13 23.04 -0.97
N THR A 306 -5.66 23.29 0.24
CA THR A 306 -4.48 22.68 0.84
C THR A 306 -4.78 22.21 2.27
N LEU A 307 -3.90 21.37 2.81
CA LEU A 307 -4.02 20.88 4.18
C LEU A 307 -3.58 21.97 5.18
N ARG A 308 -4.41 22.18 6.20
CA ARG A 308 -4.20 23.16 7.29
C ARG A 308 -4.20 22.49 8.65
#